data_AF-A0A935GU54-F1
#
_entry.id   AF-A0A935GU54-F1
#
_cell.length_a   1.000
_cell.length_b   1.000
_cell.length_c   1.000
_cell.angle_alpha   90.00
_cell.angle_beta   90.00
_cell.angle_gamma   90.00
#
_symmetry.space_group_name_H-M   'P 1'
#
loop_
_entity.id
_entity.type
_entity.pdbx_description
1 polymer ?
#
loop_
_entity_poly.entity_id
_entity_poly.type
_entity_poly.pdbx_seq_one_letter_code
_entity_poly.pdbx_strand_id
1 'polypeptide(L)'
;MTHTVLDHQLDQLESELVQLRASLGDGDPTLVQSASTRFQRLAVDFLQMSNEMGRVRSSTPARMQRIKRLAQDVVGLREILLRRTAYVDRALAVIVPGTQKTTYAAAGPARSGYGGGTAARRAGAFAAYSA
;
A
#
# COMPACT_ATOMS: atom_id res chain seq x y z
N MET A 1 26.18 8.85 -27.96
CA MET A 1 25.83 7.50 -27.46
C MET A 1 25.28 7.48 -26.03
N THR A 2 25.43 8.52 -25.19
CA THR A 2 24.88 8.53 -23.82
C THR A 2 23.41 8.96 -23.71
N HIS A 3 22.90 9.76 -24.65
CA HIS A 3 21.50 10.18 -24.67
C HIS A 3 20.52 9.01 -24.79
N THR A 4 20.85 8.01 -25.63
CA THR A 4 20.03 6.81 -25.85
C THR A 4 19.94 5.90 -24.62
N VAL A 5 20.94 5.91 -23.74
CA VAL A 5 20.95 5.05 -22.54
C VAL A 5 19.97 5.57 -21.48
N LEU A 6 19.89 6.89 -21.28
CA LEU A 6 18.90 7.49 -20.38
C LEU A 6 17.46 7.32 -20.88
N ASP A 7 17.27 7.43 -22.19
CA ASP A 7 15.95 7.26 -22.78
C ASP A 7 15.50 5.79 -22.66
N HIS A 8 16.43 4.83 -22.84
CA HIS A 8 16.15 3.42 -22.63
C HIS A 8 15.81 3.08 -21.17
N GLN A 9 16.53 3.66 -20.19
CA GLN A 9 16.19 3.46 -18.78
C GLN A 9 14.83 4.08 -18.40
N LEU A 10 14.44 5.19 -19.03
CA LEU A 10 13.10 5.74 -18.86
C LEU A 10 12.02 4.84 -19.47
N ASP A 11 12.27 4.24 -20.63
CA ASP A 11 11.37 3.25 -21.23
C ASP A 11 11.20 2.03 -20.28
N GLN A 12 12.30 1.56 -19.68
CA GLN A 12 12.26 0.47 -18.70
C GLN A 12 11.44 0.86 -17.45
N LEU A 13 11.67 2.05 -16.89
CA LEU A 13 10.89 2.57 -15.75
C LEU A 13 9.39 2.68 -16.05
N GLU A 14 9.05 3.18 -17.24
CA GLU A 14 7.65 3.26 -17.69
C GLU A 14 7.03 1.87 -17.83
N SER A 15 7.75 0.90 -18.39
CA SER A 15 7.25 -0.48 -18.54
C SER A 15 7.01 -1.16 -17.19
N GLU A 16 7.91 -0.99 -16.21
CA GLU A 16 7.77 -1.55 -14.87
C GLU A 16 6.62 -0.89 -14.10
N LEU A 17 6.38 0.41 -14.31
CA LEU A 17 5.23 1.09 -13.72
C LEU A 17 3.90 0.55 -14.28
N VAL A 18 3.85 0.23 -15.58
CA VAL A 18 2.68 -0.42 -16.20
C VAL A 18 2.47 -1.83 -15.62
N GLN A 19 3.53 -2.61 -15.44
CA GLN A 19 3.44 -3.94 -14.81
C GLN A 19 2.98 -3.84 -13.35
N LEU A 20 3.50 -2.86 -12.60
CA LEU A 20 3.07 -2.60 -11.22
C LEU A 20 1.57 -2.26 -11.16
N ARG A 21 1.07 -1.44 -12.09
CA ARG A 21 -0.37 -1.14 -12.24
C ARG A 21 -1.20 -2.40 -12.49
N ALA A 22 -0.75 -3.26 -13.40
CA ALA A 22 -1.43 -4.52 -13.69
C ALA A 22 -1.48 -5.44 -12.45
N SER A 23 -0.34 -5.59 -11.75
CA SER A 23 -0.27 -6.42 -10.53
C SER A 23 -1.14 -5.89 -9.39
N LEU A 24 -1.35 -4.57 -9.31
CA LEU A 24 -2.29 -3.96 -8.37
C LEU A 24 -3.74 -4.27 -8.69
N GLY A 25 -4.07 -4.47 -9.98
CA GLY A 25 -5.38 -4.93 -10.43
C GLY A 25 -5.64 -6.39 -10.07
N ASP A 26 -4.65 -7.26 -10.25
CA ASP A 26 -4.74 -8.70 -9.92
C ASP A 26 -4.83 -8.96 -8.41
N GLY A 27 -4.35 -8.02 -7.61
CA GLY A 27 -4.53 -8.05 -6.17
C GLY A 27 -3.52 -8.92 -5.41
N ASP A 28 -2.52 -9.49 -6.06
CA ASP A 28 -1.48 -10.28 -5.37
C ASP A 28 -0.49 -9.37 -4.61
N PRO A 29 -0.46 -9.42 -3.27
CA PRO A 29 0.41 -8.56 -2.47
C PRO A 29 1.90 -8.86 -2.68
N THR A 30 2.25 -10.11 -3.01
CA THR A 30 3.65 -10.52 -3.21
C THR A 30 4.19 -9.98 -4.53
N LEU A 31 3.37 -10.01 -5.59
CA LEU A 31 3.72 -9.44 -6.88
C LEU A 31 3.87 -7.93 -6.79
N VAL A 32 2.96 -7.24 -6.08
CA VAL A 32 3.04 -5.79 -5.85
C VAL A 32 4.32 -5.40 -5.10
N GLN A 33 4.70 -6.16 -4.06
CA GLN A 33 5.92 -5.90 -3.31
C GLN A 33 7.19 -6.11 -4.16
N SER A 34 7.23 -7.20 -4.94
CA SER A 34 8.36 -7.51 -5.83
C SER A 34 8.53 -6.46 -6.95
N ALA A 35 7.42 -6.02 -7.55
CA ALA A 35 7.40 -5.01 -8.61
C ALA A 35 7.78 -3.63 -8.05
N SER A 36 7.30 -3.27 -6.85
CA SER A 36 7.67 -2.03 -6.17
C SER A 36 9.18 -1.96 -5.87
N THR A 37 9.75 -3.08 -5.42
CA THR A 37 11.19 -3.16 -5.13
C THR A 37 12.03 -3.01 -6.39
N ARG A 38 11.61 -3.63 -7.50
CA ARG A 38 12.26 -3.49 -8.82
C ARG A 38 12.19 -2.06 -9.34
N PHE A 39 11.01 -1.45 -9.30
CA PHE A 39 10.81 -0.06 -9.70
C PHE A 39 11.68 0.91 -8.89
N GLN A 40 11.75 0.73 -7.56
CA GLN A 40 12.58 1.58 -6.70
C GLN A 40 14.07 1.47 -7.04
N ARG A 41 14.58 0.26 -7.31
CA ARG A 41 15.98 0.06 -7.71
C ARG A 41 16.28 0.79 -9.03
N LEU A 42 15.45 0.58 -10.05
CA LEU A 42 15.61 1.26 -11.34
C LEU A 42 15.55 2.78 -11.23
N ALA A 43 14.70 3.31 -10.34
CA ALA A 43 14.60 4.76 -10.11
C ALA A 43 15.87 5.33 -9.46
N VAL A 44 16.47 4.58 -8.52
CA VAL A 44 17.74 4.95 -7.87
C VAL A 44 18.89 4.89 -8.88
N ASP A 45 18.96 3.82 -9.67
CA ASP A 45 19.99 3.64 -10.70
C ASP A 45 19.91 4.77 -11.74
N PHE A 46 18.70 5.10 -12.20
CA PHE A 46 18.46 6.23 -13.11
C PHE A 46 18.92 7.56 -12.50
N LEU A 47 18.66 7.80 -11.21
CA LEU A 47 19.07 9.02 -10.52
C LEU A 47 20.61 9.11 -10.43
N GLN A 48 21.29 8.00 -10.12
CA GLN A 48 22.75 7.93 -10.09
C GLN A 48 23.33 8.24 -11.47
N MET A 49 22.84 7.57 -12.51
CA MET A 49 23.30 7.75 -13.89
C MET A 49 23.05 9.19 -14.38
N SER A 50 21.90 9.78 -14.02
CA SER A 50 21.56 11.18 -14.35
C SER A 50 22.46 12.19 -13.63
N ASN A 51 22.86 11.92 -12.38
CA ASN A 51 23.78 12.77 -11.63
C ASN A 51 25.20 12.71 -12.21
N GLU A 52 25.69 11.53 -12.59
CA GLU A 52 27.01 11.34 -13.21
C GLU A 52 27.14 12.04 -14.56
N MET A 53 26.06 12.10 -15.35
CA MET A 53 26.01 12.83 -16.62
C MET A 53 25.84 14.34 -16.48
N GLY A 54 25.52 14.84 -15.28
CA GLY A 54 25.25 16.24 -14.99
C GLY A 54 23.84 16.70 -15.39
N ARG A 55 23.15 17.37 -14.45
CA ARG A 55 21.74 17.80 -14.57
C ARG A 55 21.41 18.63 -15.82
N VAL A 56 22.36 19.42 -16.32
CA VAL A 56 22.16 20.28 -17.50
C VAL A 56 22.17 19.46 -18.79
N ARG A 57 22.91 18.35 -18.83
CA ARG A 57 23.00 17.46 -20.00
C ARG A 57 21.88 16.42 -20.02
N SER A 58 21.36 16.04 -18.85
CA SER A 58 20.26 15.09 -18.70
C SER A 58 18.87 15.73 -18.83
N SER A 59 18.76 17.06 -18.69
CA SER A 59 17.50 17.82 -18.72
C SER A 59 17.08 18.27 -20.13
N THR A 60 16.66 17.34 -20.99
CA THR A 60 15.91 17.67 -22.21
C THR A 60 14.43 17.88 -21.88
N PRO A 61 13.72 18.89 -22.44
CA PRO A 61 12.33 19.18 -22.09
C PRO A 61 11.38 17.98 -22.27
N ALA A 62 11.57 17.19 -23.33
CA ALA A 62 10.81 15.95 -23.55
C ALA A 62 11.00 14.94 -22.41
N ARG A 63 12.24 14.81 -21.90
CA ARG A 63 12.58 13.89 -20.82
C ARG A 63 11.98 14.33 -19.49
N MET A 64 12.02 15.63 -19.20
CA MET A 64 11.36 16.19 -18.02
C MET A 64 9.84 15.97 -18.05
N GLN A 65 9.22 16.07 -19.23
CA GLN A 65 7.79 15.82 -19.38
C GLN A 65 7.43 14.36 -19.08
N ARG A 66 8.25 13.40 -19.54
CA ARG A 66 8.11 11.97 -19.21
C ARG A 66 8.25 11.71 -17.71
N ILE A 67 9.28 12.26 -17.09
CA ILE A 67 9.50 12.15 -15.63
C ILE A 67 8.32 12.73 -14.85
N LYS A 68 7.77 13.88 -15.29
CA LYS A 68 6.59 14.49 -14.67
C LYS A 68 5.35 13.58 -14.78
N ARG A 69 5.16 12.95 -15.94
CA ARG A 69 4.07 11.98 -16.15
C ARG A 69 4.25 10.75 -15.25
N LEU A 70 5.45 10.19 -15.16
CA LEU A 70 5.77 9.10 -14.23
C LEU A 70 5.46 9.48 -12.78
N ALA A 71 5.84 10.69 -12.36
CA ALA A 71 5.55 11.17 -11.00
C ALA A 71 4.04 11.25 -10.72
N GLN A 72 3.25 11.76 -11.68
CA GLN A 72 1.79 11.77 -11.57
C GLN A 72 1.22 10.35 -11.50
N ASP A 73 1.79 9.43 -12.29
CA ASP A 73 1.34 8.05 -12.32
C ASP A 73 1.58 7.30 -10.99
N VAL A 74 2.71 7.57 -10.33
CA VAL A 74 3.05 7.05 -8.99
C VAL A 74 2.09 7.60 -7.92
N VAL A 75 1.68 8.88 -8.01
CA VAL A 75 0.69 9.44 -7.08
C VAL A 75 -0.63 8.67 -7.17
N GLY A 76 -1.08 8.36 -8.41
CA GLY A 76 -2.28 7.54 -8.60
C GLY A 76 -2.15 6.13 -7.98
N LEU A 77 -0.97 5.50 -8.08
CA LEU A 77 -0.72 4.20 -7.45
C LEU A 77 -0.81 4.26 -5.92
N ARG A 78 -0.28 5.32 -5.32
CA ARG A 78 -0.36 5.55 -3.87
C ARG A 78 -1.81 5.66 -3.41
N GLU A 79 -2.67 6.35 -4.16
CA GLU A 79 -4.08 6.46 -3.82
C GLU A 79 -4.80 5.10 -3.86
N ILE A 80 -4.51 4.26 -4.85
CA ILE A 80 -5.07 2.90 -4.96
C ILE A 80 -4.68 2.07 -3.74
N LEU A 81 -3.40 2.11 -3.35
CA LEU A 81 -2.90 1.41 -2.16
C LEU A 81 -3.58 1.90 -0.88
N LEU A 82 -3.73 3.21 -0.69
CA LEU A 82 -4.39 3.79 0.48
C LEU A 82 -5.88 3.41 0.57
N ARG A 83 -6.58 3.36 -0.57
CA ARG A 83 -7.96 2.86 -0.58
C ARG A 83 -8.00 1.39 -0.18
N ARG A 84 -7.07 0.59 -0.69
CA ARG A 84 -6.99 -0.85 -0.39
C ARG A 84 -6.70 -1.12 1.09
N THR A 85 -5.82 -0.36 1.73
CA THR A 85 -5.59 -0.50 3.18
C THR A 85 -6.86 -0.20 3.97
N ALA A 86 -7.59 0.88 3.61
CA ALA A 86 -8.86 1.20 4.27
C ALA A 86 -9.93 0.11 4.10
N TYR A 87 -9.99 -0.56 2.94
CA TYR A 87 -10.88 -1.71 2.73
C TYR A 87 -10.47 -2.91 3.58
N VAL A 88 -9.17 -3.22 3.65
CA VAL A 88 -8.64 -4.31 4.49
C VAL A 88 -8.92 -4.04 5.96
N ASP A 89 -8.70 -2.83 6.45
CA ASP A 89 -8.98 -2.45 7.85
C ASP A 89 -10.46 -2.61 8.21
N ARG A 90 -11.37 -2.21 7.31
CA ARG A 90 -12.81 -2.42 7.48
C ARG A 90 -13.19 -3.89 7.45
N ALA A 91 -12.61 -4.68 6.55
CA ALA A 91 -12.85 -6.12 6.48
C ALA A 91 -12.36 -6.82 7.75
N LEU A 92 -11.18 -6.46 8.26
CA LEU A 92 -10.66 -6.95 9.53
C LEU A 92 -11.57 -6.59 10.71
N ALA A 93 -12.13 -5.38 10.73
CA ALA A 93 -13.08 -4.98 11.78
C ALA A 93 -14.39 -5.80 11.76
N VAL A 94 -14.79 -6.35 10.61
CA VAL A 94 -15.95 -7.24 10.49
C VAL A 94 -15.60 -8.68 10.94
N ILE A 95 -14.42 -9.18 10.57
CA ILE A 95 -13.99 -10.56 10.86
C ILE A 95 -13.54 -10.73 12.31
N VAL A 96 -12.94 -9.69 12.92
CA VAL A 96 -12.51 -9.69 14.31
C VAL A 96 -13.20 -8.55 15.08
N PRO A 97 -14.46 -8.73 15.52
CA PRO A 97 -15.21 -7.67 16.21
C PRO A 97 -14.63 -7.30 17.59
N GLY A 98 -13.71 -8.11 18.14
CA GLY A 98 -13.23 -8.02 19.52
C GLY A 98 -12.06 -7.08 19.79
N THR A 99 -11.44 -6.46 18.78
CA THR A 99 -10.28 -5.55 18.96
C THR A 99 -10.65 -4.08 18.95
N GLN A 100 -11.92 -3.74 18.69
CA GLN A 100 -12.40 -2.39 18.98
C GLN A 100 -12.35 -2.21 20.50
N LYS A 101 -11.42 -1.38 20.99
CA LYS A 101 -11.45 -0.88 22.35
C LYS A 101 -12.83 -0.26 22.56
N THR A 102 -13.74 -1.01 23.15
CA THR A 102 -14.99 -0.51 23.68
C THR A 102 -14.63 0.39 24.85
N THR A 103 -14.33 1.65 24.57
CA THR A 103 -14.01 2.69 25.57
C THR A 103 -15.16 2.91 26.57
N TYR A 104 -16.31 2.25 26.39
CA TYR A 104 -17.47 2.33 27.28
C TYR A 104 -17.92 1.00 27.92
N ALA A 105 -17.24 -0.12 27.70
CA ALA A 105 -17.65 -1.41 28.30
C ALA A 105 -16.79 -1.81 29.49
N ALA A 106 -16.57 -0.91 30.45
CA ALA A 106 -16.03 -1.28 31.77
C ALA A 106 -16.32 -0.20 32.82
N ALA A 107 -17.59 0.01 33.18
CA ALA A 107 -17.97 0.41 34.53
C ALA A 107 -19.49 0.27 34.70
N GLY A 108 -19.93 -0.88 35.17
CA GLY A 108 -21.26 -0.98 35.75
C GLY A 108 -21.51 -2.35 36.36
N PRO A 109 -21.50 -2.50 37.70
CA PRO A 109 -22.44 -3.38 38.32
C PRO A 109 -23.80 -2.66 38.40
N ALA A 110 -24.86 -3.37 38.01
CA ALA A 110 -26.27 -3.08 38.26
C ALA A 110 -27.08 -2.19 37.28
N ARG A 111 -28.08 -2.87 36.72
CA ARG A 111 -29.52 -2.51 36.61
C ARG A 111 -30.05 -1.67 35.43
N SER A 112 -30.93 -2.35 34.70
CA SER A 112 -32.22 -1.89 34.12
C SER A 112 -32.15 -0.96 32.90
N GLY A 113 -32.74 -1.24 31.74
CA GLY A 113 -33.73 -2.26 31.37
C GLY A 113 -33.94 -2.30 29.85
N TYR A 114 -34.78 -3.25 29.43
CA TYR A 114 -35.14 -3.73 28.07
C TYR A 114 -34.36 -4.96 27.55
N GLY A 115 -35.00 -6.14 27.75
CA GLY A 115 -34.89 -7.42 27.02
C GLY A 115 -33.49 -8.01 26.80
N GLY A 116 -32.99 -8.98 27.55
CA GLY A 116 -33.51 -10.36 27.67
C GLY A 116 -33.31 -11.11 26.35
N GLY A 117 -32.36 -12.03 26.13
CA GLY A 117 -31.31 -12.63 26.95
C GLY A 117 -30.44 -13.57 26.08
N THR A 118 -29.45 -14.23 26.71
CA THR A 118 -28.71 -15.42 26.20
C THR A 118 -27.42 -15.26 25.35
N ALA A 119 -26.62 -14.20 25.50
CA ALA A 119 -25.24 -14.18 24.94
C ALA A 119 -24.11 -14.31 25.99
N ALA A 120 -24.41 -14.08 27.28
CA ALA A 120 -23.38 -14.00 28.32
C ALA A 120 -22.87 -15.37 28.86
N ARG A 121 -23.45 -16.50 28.45
CA ARG A 121 -23.05 -17.83 28.96
C ARG A 121 -21.98 -18.57 28.14
N ARG A 122 -21.51 -18.03 27.00
CA ARG A 122 -20.52 -18.72 26.15
C ARG A 122 -19.07 -18.26 26.32
N ALA A 123 -18.81 -17.21 27.11
CA ALA A 123 -17.45 -16.68 27.29
C ALA A 123 -16.59 -17.44 28.34
N GLY A 124 -17.16 -18.42 29.06
CA GLY A 124 -16.45 -19.16 30.13
C GLY A 124 -15.66 -20.40 29.68
N ALA A 125 -15.77 -20.84 28.43
CA ALA A 125 -15.20 -22.13 27.99
C ALA A 125 -13.71 -22.08 27.57
N PHE A 126 -13.14 -20.90 27.38
CA PHE A 126 -11.74 -20.76 26.92
C PHE A 126 -10.74 -20.42 28.04
N ALA A 127 -11.20 -20.13 29.25
CA ALA A 127 -10.33 -19.88 30.40
C ALA A 127 -9.70 -21.16 31.01
N ALA A 128 -10.09 -22.35 30.53
CA ALA A 128 -9.62 -23.64 31.03
C ALA A 128 -8.34 -24.17 30.34
N TYR A 129 -7.77 -23.44 29.36
CA TYR A 129 -6.63 -23.92 28.55
C TYR A 129 -5.37 -23.06 28.64
N SER A 130 -5.30 -22.10 29.56
CA SER A 130 -4.03 -21.40 29.86
C SER A 130 -3.50 -21.87 31.22
N ALA A 131 -2.71 -22.94 31.18
CA ALA A 131 -1.80 -23.36 32.26
C ALA A 131 -0.47 -22.61 32.13
#